data_AF-A0AAV0BUQ0-F1
#
_entry.id   AF-A0AAV0BUQ0-F1
#
_cell.length_a   1.000
_cell.length_b   1.000
_cell.length_c   1.000
_cell.angle_alpha   90.00
_cell.angle_beta   90.00
_cell.angle_gamma   90.00
#
_symmetry.space_group_name_H-M   'P 1'
#
loop_
_entity.id
_entity.type
_entity.pdbx_description
1 polymer ?
#
loop_
_entity_poly.entity_id
_entity_poly.type
_entity_poly.pdbx_seq_one_letter_code
_entity_poly.pdbx_strand_id
1 'polypeptide(L)'
;MFAGSVLRQTHTPLYHDPFLFDCLHFLSLSLSFDNTDTNQDDSISSIDPSGVVKADDGLNGNLDEQLKFRSSEKLVDTTDIGTSETEKANRLEKLLAHRPKKSELVEKNVLRTTANLDPSLQAKQIELAKNQLEDKLNTDLSHRPEPEELVKAGILTEEDREEFKKP
;
A
#
# COMPACT_ATOMS: atom_id res chain seq x y z
N MET A 1 -23.02 41.32 71.66
CA MET A 1 -22.41 40.06 71.19
C MET A 1 -23.51 39.03 71.05
N PHE A 2 -24.05 38.80 69.84
CA PHE A 2 -24.78 37.58 69.47
C PHE A 2 -25.00 37.59 67.94
N ALA A 3 -24.68 36.43 67.36
CA ALA A 3 -24.97 35.83 66.05
C ALA A 3 -25.57 36.65 64.89
N GLY A 4 -25.03 36.41 63.69
CA GLY A 4 -25.67 36.77 62.42
C GLY A 4 -24.80 36.50 61.19
N SER A 5 -24.40 35.25 60.96
CA SER A 5 -23.72 34.83 59.73
C SER A 5 -24.70 34.84 58.56
N VAL A 6 -24.48 35.74 57.58
CA VAL A 6 -25.20 35.71 56.30
C VAL A 6 -24.50 34.71 55.38
N LEU A 7 -25.10 33.53 55.27
CA LEU A 7 -24.70 32.48 54.35
C LEU A 7 -25.16 32.88 52.92
N ARG A 8 -24.24 33.42 52.10
CA ARG A 8 -24.51 33.60 50.67
C ARG A 8 -24.39 32.24 49.97
N GLN A 9 -25.53 31.72 49.52
CA GLN A 9 -25.60 30.63 48.56
C GLN A 9 -25.07 31.12 47.21
N THR A 10 -23.87 30.73 46.80
CA THR A 10 -23.48 30.71 45.39
C THR A 10 -23.46 29.27 44.94
N HIS A 11 -24.42 28.91 44.10
CA HIS A 11 -24.52 27.61 43.45
C HIS A 11 -23.39 27.49 42.41
N THR A 12 -22.30 26.83 42.79
CA THR A 12 -21.30 26.33 41.84
C THR A 12 -21.87 25.06 41.20
N PRO A 13 -22.07 25.01 39.87
CA PRO A 13 -22.40 23.74 39.22
C PRO A 13 -21.19 22.81 39.36
N LEU A 14 -21.41 21.64 39.98
CA LEU A 14 -20.46 20.54 39.96
C LEU A 14 -20.27 20.13 38.49
N TYR A 15 -19.09 20.45 37.96
CA TYR A 15 -18.57 19.83 36.77
C TYR A 15 -18.27 18.38 37.15
N HIS A 16 -19.22 17.48 36.89
CA HIS A 16 -19.04 16.05 37.04
C HIS A 16 -18.42 15.56 35.74
N ASP A 17 -17.12 15.23 35.80
CA ASP A 17 -16.40 14.59 34.70
C ASP A 17 -17.11 13.26 34.33
N PRO A 18 -17.50 13.05 33.06
CA PRO A 18 -18.21 11.83 32.64
C PRO A 18 -17.28 10.69 32.21
N PHE A 19 -15.99 10.72 32.60
CA PHE A 19 -15.01 9.74 32.11
C PHE A 19 -14.25 9.00 33.21
N LEU A 20 -14.74 9.03 34.45
CA LEU A 20 -14.15 8.22 35.51
C LEU A 20 -15.26 7.61 36.37
N PHE A 21 -15.29 6.27 36.37
CA PHE A 21 -16.23 5.36 37.05
C PHE A 21 -17.45 4.89 36.25
N ASP A 22 -17.23 3.91 35.38
CA ASP A 22 -18.12 2.75 35.25
C ASP A 22 -17.36 1.47 34.83
N CYS A 23 -16.22 1.21 35.49
CA CYS A 23 -15.42 0.00 35.26
C CYS A 23 -15.91 -1.21 36.09
N LEU A 24 -16.92 -1.03 36.95
CA LEU A 24 -17.38 -2.03 37.92
C LEU A 24 -18.79 -2.59 37.65
N HIS A 25 -19.36 -2.36 36.47
CA HIS A 25 -20.57 -3.08 36.02
C HIS A 25 -20.30 -4.05 34.85
N PHE A 26 -19.10 -4.06 34.26
CA PHE A 26 -18.80 -4.91 33.11
C PHE A 26 -18.23 -6.29 33.45
N LEU A 27 -18.15 -6.67 34.73
CA LEU A 27 -17.65 -7.98 35.16
C LEU A 27 -18.74 -8.97 35.64
N SER A 28 -20.00 -8.76 35.30
CA SER A 28 -21.11 -9.64 35.74
C SER A 28 -22.02 -10.17 34.62
N LEU A 29 -21.58 -10.19 33.36
CA LEU A 29 -22.27 -11.02 32.36
C LEU A 29 -21.44 -12.27 32.08
N SER A 30 -21.87 -13.34 32.74
CA SER A 30 -21.43 -14.71 32.55
C SER A 30 -21.40 -15.11 31.08
N LEU A 31 -20.38 -15.91 30.77
CA LEU A 31 -20.16 -16.62 29.53
C LEU A 31 -21.46 -17.23 28.98
N SER A 32 -21.79 -16.85 27.76
CA SER A 32 -22.36 -17.72 26.74
C SER A 32 -21.89 -17.17 25.40
N PHE A 33 -20.60 -17.40 25.10
CA PHE A 33 -20.14 -17.34 23.72
C PHE A 33 -20.59 -18.64 23.07
N ASP A 34 -21.78 -18.60 22.47
CA ASP A 34 -22.24 -19.65 21.57
C ASP A 34 -21.29 -19.67 20.37
N ASN A 35 -20.45 -20.70 20.31
CA ASN A 35 -19.81 -21.09 19.07
C ASN A 35 -20.87 -21.81 18.23
N THR A 36 -21.71 -21.02 17.58
CA THR A 36 -22.55 -21.49 16.49
C THR A 36 -21.88 -21.06 15.19
N ASP A 37 -21.19 -22.04 14.63
CA ASP A 37 -20.77 -22.13 13.25
C ASP A 37 -21.90 -21.64 12.32
N THR A 38 -21.80 -20.40 11.86
CA THR A 38 -22.54 -19.94 10.69
C THR A 38 -21.60 -20.07 9.51
N ASN A 39 -21.60 -21.28 8.95
CA ASN A 39 -21.37 -21.51 7.54
C ASN A 39 -22.37 -20.63 6.78
N GLN A 40 -21.97 -19.39 6.52
CA GLN A 40 -22.59 -18.55 5.51
C GLN A 40 -21.65 -18.59 4.32
N ASP A 41 -22.08 -19.36 3.32
CA ASP A 41 -21.53 -19.43 1.99
C ASP A 41 -21.55 -18.05 1.31
N ASP A 42 -20.60 -17.18 1.63
CA ASP A 42 -20.21 -16.11 0.73
C ASP A 42 -18.95 -16.57 0.01
N SER A 43 -19.15 -16.85 -1.27
CA SER A 43 -18.16 -17.25 -2.24
C SER A 43 -16.91 -16.37 -2.18
N ILE A 44 -15.95 -16.70 -1.32
CA ILE A 44 -14.55 -16.44 -1.59
C ILE A 44 -14.25 -17.35 -2.78
N SER A 45 -14.38 -16.81 -3.98
CA SER A 45 -13.91 -17.47 -5.18
C SER A 45 -12.52 -18.00 -4.89
N SER A 46 -12.33 -19.31 -5.04
CA SER A 46 -11.09 -20.05 -4.88
C SER A 46 -9.87 -19.17 -5.18
N ILE A 47 -9.20 -18.70 -4.14
CA ILE A 47 -7.77 -18.45 -4.26
C ILE A 47 -7.16 -19.83 -4.13
N ASP A 48 -7.16 -20.55 -5.26
CA ASP A 48 -6.31 -21.71 -5.41
C ASP A 48 -4.88 -21.24 -5.13
N PRO A 49 -4.13 -21.86 -4.20
CA PRO A 49 -2.69 -21.64 -4.10
C PRO A 49 -1.93 -22.22 -5.32
N SER A 50 -2.66 -22.75 -6.31
CA SER A 50 -2.16 -23.13 -7.64
C SER A 50 -2.40 -22.02 -8.69
N GLY A 51 -2.15 -20.78 -8.31
CA GLY A 51 -1.86 -19.69 -9.26
C GLY A 51 -0.39 -19.73 -9.69
N VAL A 52 0.03 -20.85 -10.30
CA VAL A 52 1.18 -20.82 -11.21
C VAL A 52 0.82 -19.81 -12.27
N VAL A 53 1.54 -18.69 -12.31
CA VAL A 53 1.64 -17.88 -13.53
C VAL A 53 1.98 -18.84 -14.66
N LYS A 54 1.01 -19.12 -15.54
CA LYS A 54 1.35 -19.70 -16.83
C LYS A 54 2.24 -18.69 -17.50
N ALA A 55 3.52 -19.01 -17.63
CA ALA A 55 4.35 -18.41 -18.65
C ALA A 55 3.63 -18.69 -19.98
N ASP A 56 3.11 -17.65 -20.61
CA ASP A 56 2.81 -17.66 -22.02
C ASP A 56 4.15 -17.72 -22.77
N ASP A 57 4.53 -18.94 -23.15
CA ASP A 57 5.56 -19.20 -24.15
C ASP A 57 5.04 -18.75 -25.52
N GLY A 58 5.21 -17.45 -25.79
CA GLY A 58 4.89 -16.80 -27.05
C GLY A 58 6.12 -16.16 -27.68
N LEU A 59 7.06 -16.98 -28.15
CA LEU A 59 8.12 -16.57 -29.08
C LEU A 59 7.50 -16.09 -30.40
N ASN A 60 7.32 -14.78 -30.56
CA ASN A 60 7.33 -14.19 -31.90
C ASN A 60 8.73 -13.66 -32.17
N GLY A 61 9.48 -14.47 -32.91
CA GLY A 61 10.82 -14.15 -33.37
C GLY A 61 10.83 -12.98 -34.34
N ASN A 62 11.72 -12.03 -34.09
CA ASN A 62 12.47 -11.40 -35.16
C ASN A 62 13.83 -12.12 -35.21
N LEU A 63 13.88 -13.15 -36.06
CA LEU A 63 15.11 -13.80 -36.49
C LEU A 63 15.71 -12.88 -37.56
N ASP A 64 16.74 -12.10 -37.18
CA ASP A 64 17.88 -11.71 -38.04
C ASP A 64 18.59 -10.39 -37.67
N GLU A 65 18.30 -9.74 -36.54
CA GLU A 65 18.97 -8.45 -36.25
C GLU A 65 19.46 -8.22 -34.81
N GLN A 66 20.08 -9.21 -34.15
CA GLN A 66 20.86 -8.93 -32.91
C GLN A 66 22.15 -9.75 -32.74
N LEU A 67 22.82 -10.13 -33.84
CA LEU A 67 24.22 -10.60 -33.81
C LEU A 67 25.24 -9.46 -33.59
N LYS A 68 24.90 -8.48 -32.74
CA LYS A 68 25.81 -7.41 -32.32
C LYS A 68 25.63 -7.01 -30.85
N PHE A 69 25.43 -8.00 -29.99
CA PHE A 69 25.45 -7.78 -28.53
C PHE A 69 26.40 -8.74 -27.77
N ARG A 70 27.07 -9.67 -28.47
CA ARG A 70 28.03 -10.61 -27.86
C ARG A 70 29.48 -10.21 -28.12
N SER A 71 29.99 -9.23 -27.38
CA SER A 71 31.46 -9.01 -27.28
C SER A 71 31.96 -8.66 -25.88
N SER A 72 31.16 -8.85 -24.84
CA SER A 72 31.66 -8.77 -23.46
C SER A 72 30.92 -9.78 -22.60
N GLU A 73 31.39 -11.03 -22.65
CA GLU A 73 31.00 -12.11 -21.76
C GLU A 73 31.33 -11.70 -20.31
N LYS A 74 30.32 -11.27 -19.54
CA LYS A 74 30.39 -11.37 -18.09
C LYS A 74 29.89 -12.76 -17.71
N LEU A 75 30.89 -13.59 -17.45
CA LEU A 75 30.84 -14.89 -16.79
C LEU A 75 29.65 -15.00 -15.81
N VAL A 76 28.81 -16.01 -16.03
CA VAL A 76 27.82 -16.50 -15.06
C VAL A 76 28.53 -16.76 -13.73
N ASP A 77 28.13 -16.06 -12.66
CA ASP A 77 28.69 -16.20 -11.31
C ASP A 77 28.16 -17.49 -10.67
N THR A 78 28.62 -18.64 -11.16
CA THR A 78 28.59 -19.90 -10.42
C THR A 78 29.70 -19.86 -9.37
N THR A 79 29.70 -18.86 -8.47
CA THR A 79 30.66 -18.88 -7.36
C THR A 79 30.35 -20.06 -6.45
N ASP A 80 31.13 -21.08 -6.70
CA ASP A 80 31.32 -22.34 -6.02
C ASP A 80 31.20 -22.32 -4.49
N ILE A 81 30.80 -23.50 -4.03
CA ILE A 81 30.78 -24.12 -2.71
C ILE A 81 32.17 -24.14 -2.00
N GLY A 82 33.15 -23.31 -2.40
CA GLY A 82 34.55 -23.48 -1.97
C GLY A 82 35.44 -22.24 -1.87
N THR A 83 34.91 -21.01 -1.81
CA THR A 83 35.78 -19.82 -1.57
C THR A 83 36.23 -19.74 -0.10
N SER A 84 37.52 -19.47 0.11
CA SER A 84 38.12 -19.27 1.43
C SER A 84 37.35 -18.19 2.20
N GLU A 85 37.14 -18.36 3.50
CA GLU A 85 36.42 -17.39 4.35
C GLU A 85 36.98 -15.96 4.19
N THR A 86 38.29 -15.86 3.93
CA THR A 86 39.00 -14.60 3.67
C THR A 86 38.54 -13.90 2.39
N GLU A 87 38.29 -14.63 1.31
CA GLU A 87 37.83 -14.07 0.03
C GLU A 87 36.38 -13.60 0.12
N LYS A 88 35.55 -14.35 0.87
CA LYS A 88 34.17 -13.96 1.18
C LYS A 88 34.14 -12.66 1.98
N ALA A 89 35.00 -12.52 2.99
CA ALA A 89 35.13 -11.30 3.78
C ALA A 89 35.54 -10.10 2.91
N ASN A 90 36.56 -10.27 2.06
CA ASN A 90 37.01 -9.23 1.13
C ASN A 90 35.91 -8.82 0.12
N ARG A 91 35.11 -9.77 -0.36
CA ARG A 91 33.97 -9.48 -1.25
C ARG A 91 32.86 -8.74 -0.50
N LEU A 92 32.53 -9.14 0.72
CA LEU A 92 31.52 -8.48 1.54
C LEU A 92 31.92 -7.04 1.87
N GLU A 93 33.17 -6.80 2.25
CA GLU A 93 33.69 -5.45 2.55
C GLU A 93 33.51 -4.51 1.35
N LYS A 94 33.86 -4.97 0.15
CA LYS A 94 33.65 -4.21 -1.10
C LYS A 94 32.18 -3.87 -1.34
N LEU A 95 31.26 -4.80 -1.06
CA LEU A 95 29.81 -4.58 -1.23
C LEU A 95 29.25 -3.61 -0.18
N LEU A 96 29.73 -3.69 1.06
CA LEU A 96 29.34 -2.77 2.13
C LEU A 96 29.83 -1.34 1.86
N ALA A 97 31.02 -1.19 1.29
CA ALA A 97 31.57 0.12 0.91
C ALA A 97 30.71 0.83 -0.16
N HIS A 98 30.05 0.07 -1.05
CA HIS A 98 29.18 0.61 -2.11
C HIS A 98 27.69 0.54 -1.74
N ARG A 99 27.35 0.35 -0.46
CA ARG A 99 25.96 0.26 -0.01
C ARG A 99 25.24 1.61 -0.23
N PRO A 100 24.15 1.64 -1.02
CA PRO A 100 23.38 2.87 -1.23
C PRO A 100 22.69 3.34 0.06
N LYS A 101 22.44 4.65 0.16
CA LYS A 101 21.74 5.24 1.30
C LYS A 101 20.27 4.82 1.31
N LYS A 102 19.66 4.80 2.50
CA LYS A 102 18.24 4.49 2.67
C LYS A 102 17.32 5.39 1.83
N SER A 103 17.64 6.68 1.74
CA SER A 103 16.87 7.66 0.94
C SER A 103 16.89 7.32 -0.55
N GLU A 104 18.02 6.92 -1.10
CA GLU A 104 18.14 6.53 -2.51
C GLU A 104 17.30 5.28 -2.83
N LEU A 105 17.24 4.33 -1.90
CA LEU A 105 16.39 3.15 -2.05
C LEU A 105 14.90 3.49 -2.01
N VAL A 106 14.54 4.50 -1.22
CA VAL A 106 13.18 5.04 -1.15
C VAL A 106 12.80 5.74 -2.45
N GLU A 107 13.66 6.62 -2.95
CA GLU A 107 13.44 7.36 -4.21
C GLU A 107 13.31 6.40 -5.40
N LYS A 108 14.08 5.31 -5.39
CA LYS A 108 14.00 4.25 -6.40
C LYS A 108 12.83 3.29 -6.19
N ASN A 109 11.93 3.54 -5.22
CA ASN A 109 10.81 2.68 -4.86
C ASN A 109 11.20 1.23 -4.49
N VAL A 110 12.46 1.01 -4.11
CA VAL A 110 12.96 -0.30 -3.63
C VAL A 110 12.57 -0.49 -2.17
N LEU A 111 12.70 0.56 -1.35
CA LEU A 111 12.28 0.55 0.04
C LEU A 111 11.04 1.43 0.23
N ARG A 112 10.00 0.87 0.85
CA ARG A 112 8.77 1.61 1.14
C ARG A 112 8.96 2.48 2.38
N THR A 113 8.46 3.72 2.35
CA THR A 113 8.62 4.74 3.41
C THR A 113 7.60 4.67 4.52
N THR A 114 6.77 3.63 4.57
CA THR A 114 5.79 3.44 5.64
C THR A 114 6.49 3.07 6.95
N ALA A 115 7.24 4.03 7.51
CA ALA A 115 8.23 3.87 8.56
C ALA A 115 7.63 3.39 9.89
N ASN A 116 6.30 3.45 10.02
CA ASN A 116 5.56 3.07 11.23
C ASN A 116 4.74 1.79 11.05
N LEU A 117 4.87 1.08 9.92
CA LEU A 117 4.09 -0.12 9.63
C LEU A 117 4.98 -1.35 9.51
N ASP A 118 4.54 -2.43 10.13
CA ASP A 118 5.21 -3.72 10.13
C ASP A 118 5.43 -4.23 8.69
N PRO A 119 6.61 -4.77 8.33
CA PRO A 119 6.89 -5.32 7.00
C PRO A 119 5.84 -6.31 6.49
N SER A 120 5.23 -7.10 7.38
CA SER A 120 4.19 -8.08 7.04
C SER A 120 2.87 -7.43 6.58
N LEU A 121 2.56 -6.21 7.05
CA LEU A 121 1.33 -5.50 6.72
C LEU A 121 1.47 -4.59 5.49
N GLN A 122 2.70 -4.25 5.10
CA GLN A 122 2.95 -3.36 3.96
C GLN A 122 2.27 -3.90 2.71
N ALA A 123 2.41 -5.19 2.42
CA ALA A 123 1.78 -5.87 1.28
C ALA A 123 0.27 -5.56 1.18
N LYS A 124 -0.46 -5.82 2.27
CA LYS A 124 -1.92 -5.61 2.35
C LYS A 124 -2.31 -4.13 2.20
N GLN A 125 -1.51 -3.23 2.76
CA GLN A 125 -1.76 -1.79 2.63
C GLN A 125 -1.66 -1.33 1.18
N ILE A 126 -0.67 -1.85 0.43
CA ILE A 126 -0.47 -1.48 -0.98
C ILE A 126 -1.59 -2.02 -1.84
N GLU A 127 -1.99 -3.26 -1.59
CA GLU A 127 -3.12 -3.88 -2.27
C GLU A 127 -4.40 -3.06 -2.06
N LEU A 128 -4.69 -2.67 -0.83
CA LEU A 128 -5.82 -1.80 -0.52
C LEU A 128 -5.71 -0.44 -1.24
N ALA A 129 -4.54 0.20 -1.19
CA ALA A 129 -4.32 1.49 -1.84
C ALA A 129 -4.46 1.41 -3.36
N LYS A 130 -4.04 0.29 -3.95
CA LYS A 130 -4.22 0.00 -5.38
C LYS A 130 -5.69 -0.14 -5.73
N ASN A 131 -6.44 -0.97 -5.00
CA ASN A 131 -7.87 -1.16 -5.25
C ASN A 131 -8.66 0.17 -5.10
N GLN A 132 -8.35 0.95 -4.06
CA GLN A 132 -8.94 2.29 -3.90
C GLN A 132 -8.63 3.23 -5.06
N LEU A 133 -7.42 3.13 -5.64
CA LEU A 133 -7.04 3.92 -6.80
C LEU A 133 -7.77 3.44 -8.06
N GLU A 134 -7.92 2.13 -8.24
CA GLU A 134 -8.68 1.55 -9.34
C GLU A 134 -10.15 1.97 -9.30
N ASP A 135 -10.79 1.91 -8.13
CA ASP A 135 -12.18 2.34 -7.94
C ASP A 135 -12.37 3.83 -8.27
N LYS A 136 -11.44 4.68 -7.81
CA LYS A 136 -11.44 6.11 -8.12
C LYS A 136 -11.28 6.35 -9.62
N LEU A 137 -10.29 5.70 -10.22
CA LEU A 137 -10.03 5.83 -11.65
C LEU A 137 -11.24 5.37 -12.48
N ASN A 138 -11.86 4.24 -12.12
CA ASN A 138 -13.06 3.74 -12.79
C ASN A 138 -14.22 4.74 -12.70
N THR A 139 -14.37 5.39 -11.54
CA THR A 139 -15.38 6.43 -11.34
C THR A 139 -15.08 7.67 -12.19
N ASP A 140 -13.83 8.11 -12.26
CA ASP A 140 -13.42 9.28 -13.05
C ASP A 140 -13.52 9.00 -14.56
N LEU A 141 -13.21 7.77 -14.98
CA LEU A 141 -13.35 7.33 -16.37
C LEU A 141 -14.81 7.19 -16.80
N SER A 142 -15.71 6.76 -15.91
CA SER A 142 -17.14 6.67 -16.24
C SER A 142 -17.80 8.03 -16.39
N HIS A 143 -17.31 9.04 -15.67
CA HIS A 143 -17.73 10.44 -15.78
C HIS A 143 -16.81 11.27 -16.69
N ARG A 144 -16.03 10.62 -17.55
CA ARG A 144 -15.12 11.32 -18.46
C ARG A 144 -15.95 12.25 -19.37
N PRO A 145 -15.70 13.58 -19.35
CA PRO A 145 -16.48 14.53 -20.13
C PRO A 145 -16.21 14.38 -21.63
N GLU A 146 -17.24 14.64 -22.42
CA GLU A 146 -17.13 14.62 -23.87
C GLU A 146 -16.26 15.79 -24.35
N PRO A 147 -15.53 15.63 -25.49
CA PRO A 147 -14.64 16.68 -25.99
C PRO A 147 -15.38 17.99 -26.29
N GLU A 148 -16.67 17.94 -26.64
CA GLU A 148 -17.50 19.14 -26.84
C GLU A 148 -17.72 19.94 -25.55
N GLU A 149 -17.83 19.26 -24.41
CA GLU A 149 -17.95 19.90 -23.10
C GLU A 149 -16.63 20.57 -22.71
N LEU A 150 -15.49 19.96 -23.08
CA LEU A 150 -14.17 20.54 -22.88
C LEU A 150 -13.95 21.81 -23.70
N VAL A 151 -14.50 21.89 -24.93
CA VAL A 151 -14.46 23.12 -25.74
C VAL A 151 -15.32 24.22 -25.09
N LYS A 152 -16.52 23.89 -24.62
CA LYS A 152 -17.39 24.85 -23.91
C LYS A 152 -16.75 25.38 -22.64
N ALA A 153 -15.99 24.54 -21.93
CA ALA A 153 -15.23 24.92 -20.75
C ALA A 153 -13.95 25.74 -21.08
N GLY A 154 -13.59 25.89 -22.35
CA GLY A 154 -12.38 26.59 -22.79
C GLY A 154 -11.08 25.85 -22.51
N ILE A 155 -11.15 24.54 -22.21
CA ILE A 155 -10.00 23.69 -21.93
C ILE A 155 -9.41 23.12 -23.24
N LEU A 156 -10.29 22.78 -24.19
CA LEU A 156 -9.92 22.28 -25.52
C LEU A 156 -10.26 23.34 -26.58
N THR A 157 -9.38 23.55 -27.57
CA THR A 157 -9.72 24.42 -28.70
C THR A 157 -10.49 23.64 -29.77
N GLU A 158 -11.29 24.33 -30.60
CA GLU A 158 -12.01 23.66 -31.70
C GLU A 158 -11.04 23.10 -32.76
N GLU A 159 -9.89 23.74 -32.95
CA GLU A 159 -8.83 23.29 -33.84
C GLU A 159 -8.24 21.95 -33.36
N ASP A 160 -7.89 21.87 -32.07
CA ASP A 160 -7.36 20.64 -31.45
C ASP A 160 -8.41 19.51 -31.51
N ARG A 161 -9.68 19.81 -31.25
CA ARG A 161 -10.78 18.82 -31.29
C ARG A 161 -10.90 18.16 -32.67
N GLU A 162 -10.83 18.95 -33.74
CA GLU A 162 -10.93 18.43 -35.11
C GLU A 162 -9.65 17.70 -35.56
N GLU A 163 -8.49 18.01 -34.99
CA GLU A 163 -7.24 17.28 -35.23
C GLU A 163 -7.30 15.84 -34.69
N PHE A 164 -7.83 15.63 -33.49
CA PHE A 164 -7.99 14.29 -32.89
C PHE A 164 -9.09 13.42 -33.54
N LYS A 165 -9.86 13.99 -34.47
CA LYS A 165 -10.91 13.27 -35.22
C LYS A 165 -10.40 12.66 -36.52
N LYS A 166 -9.16 12.99 -36.92
CA LYS A 166 -8.53 12.39 -38.11
C LYS A 166 -8.18 10.92 -37.83
N PRO A 167 -8.43 10.02 -38.80
CA PRO A 167 -8.17 8.60 -38.67
C PRO A 167 -6.67 8.27 -38.54
#